data_AF-K9VS98-F1
#
_entry.id   AF-K9VS98-F1
#
_cell.length_a   1.000
_cell.length_b   1.000
_cell.length_c   1.000
_cell.angle_alpha   90.00
_cell.angle_beta   90.00
_cell.angle_gamma   90.00
#
_symmetry.space_group_name_H-M   'P 1'
#
loop_
_entity.id
_entity.type
_entity.pdbx_description
1 polymer ?
#
loop_
_entity_poly.entity_id
_entity_poly.type
_entity_poly.pdbx_seq_one_letter_code
_entity_poly.pdbx_strand_id
1 'polypeptide(L)'
;MAKKAKKLWLSSSPKQSKPTVPDTEKQLIAQKCNELIETEFKPKYIDSPPTDHDFNYRTDIFGKWYRNYFYFCSTYNCPSPRAISPSFESRSARLEYVGQDCFNVAYMRHTGQWWEILHGLSLEECLSEIRNNPLLHP
;
A
#
# COMPACT_ATOMS: atom_id res chain seq x y z
N MET A 1 -30.45 -23.32 38.77
CA MET A 1 -29.88 -23.48 37.41
C MET A 1 -30.16 -22.22 36.60
N ALA A 2 -29.13 -21.48 36.16
CA ALA A 2 -29.31 -20.22 35.44
C ALA A 2 -29.80 -20.46 34.00
N LYS A 3 -30.88 -19.79 33.59
CA LYS A 3 -31.40 -19.86 32.21
C LYS A 3 -30.40 -19.19 31.26
N LYS A 4 -29.88 -19.97 30.30
CA LYS A 4 -29.03 -19.46 29.21
C LYS A 4 -29.83 -18.47 28.35
N ALA A 5 -29.29 -17.28 28.14
CA ALA A 5 -29.88 -16.27 27.26
C ALA A 5 -29.98 -16.81 25.82
N LYS A 6 -31.14 -16.60 25.17
CA LYS A 6 -31.35 -16.98 23.76
C LYS A 6 -30.57 -16.01 22.87
N LYS A 7 -29.69 -16.53 22.01
CA LYS A 7 -28.98 -15.74 21.00
C LYS A 7 -29.97 -15.36 19.90
N LEU A 8 -30.21 -14.06 19.70
CA LEU A 8 -30.93 -13.55 18.54
C LEU A 8 -29.93 -13.03 17.51
N TRP A 9 -30.13 -13.41 16.25
CA TRP A 9 -29.45 -12.78 15.13
C TRP A 9 -30.12 -11.43 14.86
N LEU A 10 -29.41 -10.33 15.14
CA LEU A 10 -29.84 -9.00 14.78
C LEU A 10 -29.27 -8.67 13.40
N SER A 11 -30.13 -8.19 12.49
CA SER A 11 -29.67 -7.59 11.24
C SER A 11 -28.86 -6.34 11.59
N SER A 12 -27.57 -6.33 11.28
CA SER A 12 -26.78 -5.10 11.35
C SER A 12 -27.25 -4.13 10.27
N SER A 13 -27.25 -2.83 10.57
CA SER A 13 -27.42 -1.81 9.53
C SER A 13 -26.44 -2.06 8.37
N PRO A 14 -26.85 -1.84 7.11
CA PRO A 14 -25.95 -1.99 5.97
C PRO A 14 -24.70 -1.14 6.20
N LYS A 15 -23.51 -1.74 6.06
CA LYS A 15 -22.28 -0.94 6.00
C LYS A 15 -22.42 0.04 4.84
N GLN A 16 -22.15 1.32 5.09
CA GLN A 16 -22.06 2.32 4.04
C GLN A 16 -21.07 1.84 2.98
N SER A 17 -21.45 1.91 1.71
CA SER A 17 -20.58 1.58 0.59
C SER A 17 -19.39 2.54 0.59
N LYS A 18 -18.19 2.02 0.43
CA LYS A 18 -17.00 2.85 0.27
C LYS A 18 -17.17 3.75 -0.97
N PRO A 19 -16.67 5.00 -0.93
CA PRO A 19 -16.77 5.90 -2.06
C PRO A 19 -16.06 5.32 -3.28
N THR A 20 -16.71 5.44 -4.43
CA THR A 20 -16.06 5.14 -5.71
C THR A 20 -15.19 6.34 -6.08
N VAL A 21 -13.92 6.10 -6.37
CA VAL A 21 -13.00 7.15 -6.82
C VAL A 21 -13.42 7.61 -8.21
N PRO A 22 -13.66 8.91 -8.45
CA PRO A 22 -13.86 9.44 -9.80
C PRO A 22 -12.65 9.13 -10.69
N ASP A 23 -12.87 8.78 -11.96
CA ASP A 23 -11.78 8.38 -12.86
C ASP A 23 -10.74 9.49 -13.06
N THR A 24 -11.16 10.75 -13.07
CA THR A 24 -10.27 11.93 -13.15
C THR A 24 -9.36 12.04 -11.93
N GLU A 25 -9.90 11.88 -10.72
CA GLU A 25 -9.12 11.88 -9.49
C GLU A 25 -8.17 10.68 -9.44
N LYS A 26 -8.65 9.51 -9.85
CA LYS A 26 -7.85 8.28 -9.91
C LYS A 26 -6.62 8.43 -10.81
N GLN A 27 -6.77 9.10 -11.95
CA GLN A 27 -5.68 9.42 -12.88
C GLN A 27 -4.71 10.44 -12.27
N LEU A 28 -5.23 11.53 -11.68
CA LEU A 28 -4.42 12.57 -11.04
C LEU A 28 -3.55 12.01 -9.90
N ILE A 29 -4.15 11.21 -9.02
CA ILE A 29 -3.47 10.57 -7.90
C ILE A 29 -2.41 9.60 -8.42
N ALA A 30 -2.74 8.77 -9.42
CA ALA A 30 -1.78 7.86 -10.02
C ALA A 30 -0.57 8.60 -10.60
N GLN A 31 -0.83 9.69 -11.33
CA GLN A 31 0.22 10.52 -11.92
C GLN A 31 1.16 11.06 -10.84
N LYS A 32 0.63 11.71 -9.80
CA LYS A 32 1.44 12.29 -8.72
C LYS A 32 2.23 11.25 -7.92
N CYS A 33 1.59 10.11 -7.62
CA CYS A 33 2.28 9.03 -6.91
C CYS A 33 3.37 8.40 -7.76
N ASN A 34 3.12 8.20 -9.06
CA ASN A 34 4.12 7.68 -9.98
C ASN A 34 5.28 8.66 -10.17
N GLU A 35 5.01 9.97 -10.23
CA GLU A 35 6.05 11.00 -10.25
C GLU A 35 6.95 10.90 -9.01
N LEU A 36 6.38 10.76 -7.81
CA LEU A 36 7.15 10.53 -6.58
C LEU A 36 8.00 9.25 -6.66
N ILE A 37 7.43 8.17 -7.20
CA ILE A 37 8.14 6.89 -7.35
C ILE A 37 9.36 7.05 -8.27
N GLU A 38 9.18 7.64 -9.44
CA GLU A 38 10.26 7.79 -10.43
C GLU A 38 11.34 8.78 -9.97
N THR A 39 10.96 9.87 -9.29
CA THR A 39 11.89 10.95 -8.92
C THR A 39 12.64 10.68 -7.62
N GLU A 40 12.00 10.05 -6.62
CA GLU A 40 12.58 9.88 -5.28
C GLU A 40 12.87 8.41 -4.97
N PHE A 41 11.92 7.51 -5.24
CA PHE A 41 12.03 6.13 -4.74
C PHE A 41 12.93 5.24 -5.59
N LYS A 42 12.76 5.26 -6.92
CA LYS A 42 13.61 4.44 -7.79
C LYS A 42 15.09 4.79 -7.65
N PRO A 43 15.51 6.07 -7.70
CA PRO A 43 16.92 6.42 -7.58
C PRO A 43 17.51 6.09 -6.20
N LYS A 44 16.69 6.11 -5.15
CA LYS A 44 17.15 5.91 -3.76
C LYS A 44 17.19 4.44 -3.33
N TYR A 45 16.29 3.60 -3.85
CA TYR A 45 16.07 2.25 -3.33
C TYR A 45 16.29 1.12 -4.35
N ILE A 46 16.52 1.44 -5.62
CA ILE A 46 16.90 0.43 -6.61
C ILE A 46 18.41 0.46 -6.76
N ASP A 47 19.06 -0.52 -6.14
CA ASP A 47 20.49 -0.73 -6.27
C ASP A 47 20.81 -1.57 -7.51
N SER A 48 22.07 -1.49 -7.96
CA SER A 48 22.59 -2.40 -8.98
C SER A 48 22.47 -3.85 -8.52
N PRO A 49 22.23 -4.80 -9.43
CA PRO A 49 22.14 -6.22 -9.08
C PRO A 49 23.38 -6.68 -8.32
N PRO A 50 23.22 -7.39 -7.19
CA PRO A 50 24.35 -7.90 -6.44
C PRO A 50 25.09 -8.95 -7.26
N THR A 51 26.42 -8.97 -7.14
CA THR A 51 27.28 -10.01 -7.73
C THR A 51 27.05 -11.37 -7.05
N ASP A 52 26.62 -11.33 -5.79
CA ASP A 52 26.28 -12.51 -5.00
C ASP A 52 24.79 -12.85 -5.18
N HIS A 53 24.49 -14.09 -5.55
CA HIS A 53 23.15 -14.57 -5.87
C HIS A 53 22.42 -15.16 -4.65
N ASP A 54 22.92 -14.93 -3.44
CA ASP A 54 22.35 -15.47 -2.21
C ASP A 54 21.21 -14.61 -1.64
N PHE A 55 21.11 -13.32 -1.99
CA PHE A 55 20.10 -12.39 -1.46
C PHE A 55 19.12 -11.88 -2.50
N ASN A 56 17.89 -11.61 -2.04
CA ASN A 56 16.88 -10.95 -2.86
C ASN A 56 17.21 -9.47 -3.01
N TYR A 57 17.02 -8.92 -4.19
CA TYR A 57 17.26 -7.51 -4.48
C TYR A 57 16.07 -6.90 -5.20
N ARG A 58 15.87 -5.61 -5.00
CA ARG A 58 14.76 -4.86 -5.58
C ARG A 58 15.07 -4.51 -7.03
N THR A 59 14.13 -4.76 -7.93
CA THR A 59 14.28 -4.46 -9.36
C THR A 59 13.42 -3.32 -9.84
N ASP A 60 12.25 -3.13 -9.22
CA ASP A 60 11.32 -2.07 -9.60
C ASP A 60 10.48 -1.61 -8.41
N ILE A 61 9.99 -0.38 -8.49
CA ILE A 61 9.04 0.22 -7.56
C ILE A 61 7.95 0.84 -8.40
N PHE A 62 6.69 0.52 -8.11
CA PHE A 62 5.58 0.95 -8.94
C PHE A 62 4.31 1.16 -8.11
N GLY A 63 3.41 1.96 -8.67
CA GLY A 63 2.10 2.23 -8.11
C GLY A 63 1.01 1.33 -8.71
N LYS A 64 0.05 0.87 -7.91
CA LYS A 64 -1.07 0.06 -8.39
C LYS A 64 -2.38 0.42 -7.71
N TRP A 65 -3.42 0.63 -8.53
CA TRP A 65 -4.79 0.75 -8.05
C TRP A 65 -5.41 -0.62 -7.78
N TYR A 66 -6.12 -0.72 -6.65
CA TYR A 66 -7.08 -1.80 -6.42
C TYR A 66 -8.25 -1.28 -5.58
N ARG A 67 -9.45 -1.29 -6.17
CA ARG A 67 -10.66 -0.66 -5.61
C ARG A 67 -10.41 0.83 -5.31
N ASN A 68 -10.70 1.28 -4.09
CA ASN A 68 -10.48 2.65 -3.62
C ASN A 68 -9.09 2.86 -3.00
N TYR A 69 -8.14 1.94 -3.23
CA TYR A 69 -6.80 2.01 -2.68
C TYR A 69 -5.74 2.14 -3.78
N PHE A 70 -4.77 3.01 -3.55
CA PHE A 70 -3.53 3.07 -4.31
C PHE A 70 -2.39 2.47 -3.48
N TYR A 71 -1.69 1.48 -4.03
CA TYR A 71 -0.60 0.77 -3.37
C TYR A 71 0.75 1.18 -3.93
N PHE A 72 1.72 1.34 -3.04
CA PHE A 72 3.14 1.38 -3.38
C PHE A 72 3.70 -0.03 -3.28
N CYS A 73 4.22 -0.53 -4.39
CA CYS A 73 4.70 -1.89 -4.56
C CYS A 73 6.18 -1.89 -4.94
N SER A 74 6.86 -2.99 -4.62
CA SER A 74 8.22 -3.25 -5.05
C SER A 74 8.34 -4.67 -5.58
N THR A 75 9.00 -4.81 -6.72
CA THR A 75 9.36 -6.11 -7.30
C THR A 75 10.73 -6.51 -6.78
N TYR A 76 10.84 -7.74 -6.30
CA TYR A 76 12.09 -8.33 -5.86
C TYR A 76 12.44 -9.53 -6.73
N ASN A 77 13.70 -9.61 -7.15
CA ASN A 77 14.26 -10.79 -7.79
C ASN A 77 14.94 -11.66 -6.74
N CYS A 78 14.77 -12.98 -6.88
CA CYS A 78 15.32 -14.00 -6.01
C CYS A 78 16.27 -14.89 -6.84
N PRO A 79 17.56 -14.54 -6.93
CA PRO A 79 18.50 -15.26 -7.78
C PRO A 79 18.93 -16.62 -7.23
N SER A 80 18.67 -16.89 -5.95
CA SER A 80 19.07 -18.14 -5.30
C SER A 80 18.44 -19.36 -5.98
N PRO A 81 19.21 -20.42 -6.28
CA PRO A 81 18.66 -21.67 -6.82
C PRO A 81 17.64 -22.36 -5.90
N ARG A 82 17.61 -21.98 -4.61
CA ARG A 82 16.67 -22.51 -3.62
C ARG A 82 15.45 -21.61 -3.41
N ALA A 83 15.31 -20.53 -4.19
CA ALA A 83 14.17 -19.63 -4.07
C ALA A 83 12.85 -20.35 -4.37
N ILE A 84 11.82 -20.06 -3.57
CA ILE A 84 10.46 -20.59 -3.77
C ILE A 84 9.87 -20.08 -5.10
N SER A 85 10.21 -18.84 -5.47
CA SER A 85 9.80 -18.17 -6.70
C SER A 85 10.97 -17.32 -7.22
N PRO A 86 11.17 -17.18 -8.54
CA PRO A 86 12.21 -16.32 -9.11
C PRO A 86 12.02 -14.84 -8.79
N SER A 87 10.79 -14.40 -8.51
CA SER A 87 10.48 -13.04 -8.10
C SER A 87 9.21 -12.98 -7.24
N PHE A 88 9.05 -11.88 -6.50
CA PHE A 88 7.81 -11.58 -5.77
C PHE A 88 7.56 -10.08 -5.67
N GLU A 89 6.29 -9.72 -5.45
CA GLU A 89 5.87 -8.35 -5.15
C GLU A 89 5.69 -8.17 -3.64
N SER A 90 6.24 -7.08 -3.10
CA SER A 90 5.96 -6.61 -1.75
C SER A 90 5.23 -5.27 -1.79
N ARG A 91 4.35 -5.01 -0.82
CA ARG A 91 3.64 -3.73 -0.70
C ARG A 91 4.09 -3.04 0.56
N SER A 92 4.47 -1.78 0.48
CA SER A 92 4.96 -1.01 1.64
C SER A 92 3.88 -0.09 2.21
N ALA A 93 3.33 0.79 1.37
CA ALA A 93 2.34 1.79 1.73
C ALA A 93 1.07 1.66 0.89
N ARG A 94 -0.04 2.14 1.43
CA ARG A 94 -1.28 2.36 0.68
C ARG A 94 -1.94 3.67 1.06
N LEU A 95 -2.56 4.29 0.06
CA LEU A 95 -3.51 5.39 0.21
C LEU A 95 -4.92 4.84 0.05
N GLU A 96 -5.80 5.10 1.00
CA GLU A 96 -7.23 4.86 0.88
C GLU A 96 -7.92 6.15 0.50
N TYR A 97 -8.65 6.15 -0.61
CA TYR A 97 -9.55 7.23 -0.96
C TYR A 97 -10.81 7.17 -0.08
N VAL A 98 -11.03 8.23 0.70
CA VAL A 98 -12.18 8.39 1.61
C VAL A 98 -13.13 9.48 1.12
N GLY A 99 -12.62 10.43 0.33
CA GLY A 99 -13.41 11.48 -0.30
C GLY A 99 -12.53 12.43 -1.10
N GLN A 100 -13.14 13.48 -1.64
CA GLN A 100 -12.42 14.49 -2.39
C GLN A 100 -11.32 15.12 -1.54
N ASP A 101 -10.08 15.00 -2.02
CA ASP A 101 -8.85 15.41 -1.31
C ASP A 101 -8.76 14.93 0.15
N CYS A 102 -9.21 13.70 0.41
CA CYS A 102 -9.26 13.13 1.75
C CYS A 102 -8.89 11.64 1.73
N PHE A 103 -7.79 11.31 2.40
CA PHE A 103 -7.16 10.01 2.34
C PHE A 103 -6.74 9.49 3.71
N ASN A 104 -6.75 8.17 3.85
CA ASN A 104 -6.05 7.49 4.95
C ASN A 104 -4.77 6.85 4.42
N VAL A 105 -3.74 6.81 5.26
CA VAL A 105 -2.45 6.19 4.93
C VAL A 105 -2.19 5.02 5.86
N ALA A 106 -1.77 3.90 5.27
CA ALA A 106 -1.39 2.71 6.02
C ALA A 106 -0.11 2.09 5.48
N TYR A 107 0.62 1.42 6.36
CA TYR A 107 1.77 0.60 5.99
C TYR A 107 1.49 -0.89 6.18
N MET A 108 2.20 -1.72 5.41
CA MET A 108 2.16 -3.17 5.55
C MET A 108 3.12 -3.61 6.65
N ARG A 109 2.61 -4.28 7.68
CA ARG A 109 3.48 -4.92 8.67
C ARG A 109 4.10 -6.20 8.11
N HIS A 110 5.20 -6.63 8.73
CA HIS A 110 5.77 -7.98 8.54
C HIS A 110 4.77 -9.12 8.82
N THR A 111 3.66 -8.86 9.53
CA THR A 111 2.58 -9.83 9.76
C THR A 111 1.59 -9.95 8.59
N GLY A 112 1.76 -9.20 7.50
CA GLY A 112 0.81 -9.15 6.38
C GLY A 112 -0.48 -8.38 6.70
N GLN A 113 -0.49 -7.60 7.77
CA GLN A 113 -1.64 -6.76 8.16
C GLN A 113 -1.34 -5.29 7.85
N TRP A 114 -2.35 -4.59 7.36
CA TRP A 114 -2.28 -3.15 7.12
C TRP A 114 -2.56 -2.40 8.41
N TRP A 115 -1.67 -1.48 8.77
CA TRP A 115 -1.86 -0.59 9.91
C TRP A 115 -2.07 0.84 9.42
N GLU A 116 -3.29 1.35 9.60
CA GLU A 116 -3.63 2.75 9.33
C GLU A 116 -3.03 3.64 10.42
N ILE A 117 -2.18 4.58 9.99
CA ILE A 117 -1.42 5.46 10.89
C ILE A 117 -1.83 6.93 10.76
N LEU A 118 -2.45 7.30 9.63
CA LEU A 118 -2.85 8.66 9.31
C LEU A 118 -4.23 8.65 8.67
N HIS A 119 -5.03 9.67 8.97
CA HIS A 119 -6.43 9.76 8.56
C HIS A 119 -6.78 11.18 8.11
N GLY A 120 -7.63 11.27 7.09
CA GLY A 120 -8.19 12.55 6.65
C GLY A 120 -7.18 13.54 6.08
N LEU A 121 -6.10 13.05 5.48
CA LEU A 121 -5.06 13.87 4.86
C LEU A 121 -5.43 14.26 3.43
N SER A 122 -4.98 15.44 2.98
CA SER A 122 -4.95 15.81 1.56
C SER A 122 -3.95 14.96 0.78
N LEU A 123 -4.03 14.98 -0.55
CA LEU A 123 -3.08 14.27 -1.40
C LEU A 123 -1.64 14.76 -1.18
N GLU A 124 -1.43 16.07 -1.05
CA GLU A 124 -0.09 16.65 -0.84
C GLU A 124 0.51 16.25 0.51
N GLU A 125 -0.30 16.25 1.58
CA GLU A 125 0.13 15.77 2.89
C GLU A 125 0.49 14.28 2.85
N CYS A 126 -0.32 13.47 2.15
CA CYS A 126 -0.02 12.05 1.95
C CYS A 126 1.32 11.84 1.25
N LEU A 127 1.60 12.59 0.18
CA LEU A 127 2.85 12.47 -0.57
C LEU A 127 4.05 12.92 0.27
N SER A 128 3.88 13.98 1.07
CA SER A 128 4.91 14.43 2.03
C SER A 128 5.21 13.35 3.08
N GLU A 129 4.18 12.73 3.64
CA GLU A 129 4.33 11.66 4.62
C GLU A 129 5.00 10.42 4.01
N ILE A 130 4.57 10.00 2.81
CA ILE A 130 5.18 8.88 2.10
C ILE A 130 6.66 9.17 1.78
N ARG A 131 7.01 10.40 1.44
CA ARG A 131 8.41 10.79 1.19
C ARG A 131 9.26 10.72 2.46
N ASN A 132 8.74 11.20 3.60
CA ASN A 132 9.56 11.47 4.78
C ASN A 132 9.50 10.37 5.85
N ASN A 133 8.43 9.57 5.90
CA ASN A 133 8.19 8.60 6.95
C ASN A 133 8.80 7.22 6.60
N PRO A 134 9.82 6.74 7.35
CA PRO A 134 10.47 5.47 7.07
C PRO A 134 9.55 4.25 7.12
N LEU A 135 8.43 4.32 7.86
CA LEU A 135 7.45 3.23 7.92
C LEU A 135 6.71 3.02 6.60
N LEU A 136 6.66 4.05 5.75
CA LEU A 136 5.98 4.04 4.46
C LEU A 136 6.93 3.78 3.29
N HIS A 137 8.23 3.71 3.54
CA HIS A 137 9.22 3.51 2.50
C HIS A 137 9.15 2.08 1.93
N PRO A 138 9.38 1.94 0.62
CA PRO A 138 9.38 0.64 -0.06
C PRO A 138 10.50 -0.28 0.41
#